data_AF-A0A2V7S6X5-F1
#
_entry.id   AF-A0A2V7S6X5-F1
#
_cell.length_a   1.000
_cell.length_b   1.000
_cell.length_c   1.000
_cell.angle_alpha   90.00
_cell.angle_beta   90.00
_cell.angle_gamma   90.00
#
_symmetry.space_group_name_H-M   'P 1'
#
loop_
_entity.id
_entity.type
_entity.pdbx_description
1 polymer ?
#
loop_
_entity_poly.entity_id
_entity_poly.type
_entity_poly.pdbx_seq_one_letter_code
_entity_poly.pdbx_strand_id
1 'polypeptide(L)'
;MTAGRRYLVGVVALAAAALLLSLVLPPGARLGVWLGLGMALAVQGPLGWFLVGAIGTERFLLVWAVGIAARLAVVAASALLVVPKLGLPLAQTLFALVGVLMSFVVVEAIVCAGASRS
;
A
#
# COMPACT_ATOMS: atom_id res chain seq x y z
N MET A 1 -15.30 6.79 -16.26
CA MET A 1 -14.32 5.76 -15.81
C MET A 1 -14.92 4.99 -14.65
N THR A 2 -14.82 3.67 -14.63
CA THR A 2 -15.27 2.84 -13.50
C THR A 2 -14.33 3.02 -12.29
N ALA A 3 -14.84 2.78 -11.08
CA ALA A 3 -14.06 2.87 -9.84
C ALA A 3 -12.81 1.98 -9.87
N GLY A 4 -12.91 0.75 -10.41
CA GLY A 4 -11.77 -0.16 -10.57
C GLY A 4 -10.67 0.38 -11.48
N ARG A 5 -11.03 1.09 -12.56
CA ARG A 5 -10.04 1.70 -13.47
C ARG A 5 -9.33 2.88 -12.82
N ARG A 6 -10.04 3.70 -12.03
CA ARG A 6 -9.45 4.80 -11.25
C ARG A 6 -8.48 4.27 -10.19
N TYR A 7 -8.85 3.18 -9.52
CA TYR A 7 -8.00 2.49 -8.55
C TYR A 7 -6.71 1.96 -9.18
N LEU A 8 -6.79 1.22 -10.29
CA LEU A 8 -5.59 0.70 -10.97
C LEU A 8 -4.64 1.82 -11.43
N VAL A 9 -5.18 2.91 -11.99
CA VAL A 9 -4.37 4.07 -12.38
C VAL A 9 -3.66 4.67 -11.17
N GLY A 10 -4.37 4.85 -10.05
CA GLY A 10 -3.78 5.35 -8.81
C GLY A 10 -2.69 4.43 -8.26
N VAL A 11 -2.92 3.11 -8.26
CA VAL A 11 -1.93 2.12 -7.80
C VAL A 11 -0.67 2.14 -8.65
N VAL A 12 -0.82 2.12 -9.98
CA VAL A 12 0.30 2.14 -10.92
C VAL A 12 1.07 3.46 -10.84
N ALA A 13 0.36 4.59 -10.77
CA ALA A 13 0.99 5.90 -10.64
C ALA A 13 1.79 6.00 -9.35
N LEU A 14 1.24 5.52 -8.23
CA LEU A 14 1.92 5.55 -6.94
C LEU A 14 3.13 4.62 -6.90
N ALA A 15 3.01 3.41 -7.48
CA ALA A 15 4.13 2.48 -7.61
C ALA A 15 5.26 3.06 -8.46
N ALA A 16 4.93 3.68 -9.60
CA ALA A 16 5.90 4.35 -10.45
C ALA A 16 6.56 5.53 -9.72
N ALA A 17 5.79 6.35 -9.01
CA ALA A 17 6.33 7.46 -8.22
C ALA A 17 7.28 6.98 -7.12
N ALA A 18 6.90 5.94 -6.37
CA ALA A 18 7.74 5.36 -5.33
C ALA A 18 9.05 4.77 -5.90
N LEU A 19 8.99 4.11 -7.06
CA LEU A 19 10.17 3.61 -7.77
C LEU A 19 11.08 4.77 -8.22
N LEU A 20 10.52 5.80 -8.85
CA LEU A 20 11.29 6.96 -9.31
C LEU A 20 11.96 7.70 -8.14
N LEU A 21 11.23 7.92 -7.05
CA LEU A 21 11.78 8.54 -5.84
C LEU A 21 12.88 7.70 -5.19
N SER A 22 12.78 6.36 -5.27
CA SER A 22 13.82 5.48 -4.77
C SER A 22 15.18 5.67 -5.47
N LEU A 23 15.19 6.14 -6.73
CA LEU A 23 16.42 6.37 -7.48
C LEU A 23 17.23 7.57 -6.93
N VAL A 24 16.57 8.47 -6.21
CA VAL A 24 17.23 9.63 -5.56
C VAL A 24 17.87 9.22 -4.23
N LEU A 25 17.47 8.08 -3.64
CA LEU A 25 18.00 7.60 -2.37
C LEU A 25 19.39 6.95 -2.53
N PRO A 26 20.22 6.98 -1.47
CA PRO A 26 21.48 6.23 -1.42
C PRO A 26 21.24 4.74 -1.67
N PRO A 27 22.16 4.02 -2.32
CA PRO A 27 21.97 2.60 -2.70
C PRO A 27 21.55 1.70 -1.54
N GLY A 28 22.08 1.94 -0.33
CA GLY A 28 21.74 1.17 0.88
C GLY A 28 20.30 1.36 1.36
N ALA A 29 19.64 2.47 1.02
CA ALA A 29 18.24 2.73 1.39
C ALA A 29 17.23 2.25 0.33
N ARG A 30 17.67 2.03 -0.92
CA ARG A 30 16.80 1.61 -2.04
C ARG A 30 16.18 0.25 -1.80
N LEU A 31 16.95 -0.69 -1.26
CA LEU A 31 16.50 -2.06 -1.02
C LEU A 31 15.31 -2.10 -0.06
N GLY A 32 15.33 -1.29 1.00
CA GLY A 32 14.21 -1.17 1.94
C GLY A 32 12.95 -0.60 1.28
N VAL A 33 13.09 0.38 0.38
CA VAL A 33 11.97 0.95 -0.37
C VAL A 33 11.40 -0.05 -1.38
N TRP A 34 12.24 -0.79 -2.10
CA TRP A 34 11.79 -1.79 -3.07
C TRP A 34 11.09 -2.96 -2.39
N LEU A 35 11.62 -3.43 -1.27
CA LEU A 35 10.98 -4.47 -0.46
C LEU A 35 9.66 -3.97 0.13
N GLY A 36 9.64 -2.75 0.68
CA GLY A 36 8.43 -2.13 1.20
C GLY A 36 7.36 -1.97 0.11
N LEU A 37 7.75 -1.53 -1.08
CA LEU A 37 6.87 -1.38 -2.23
C LEU A 37 6.35 -2.73 -2.73
N GLY A 38 7.21 -3.74 -2.83
CA GLY A 38 6.82 -5.09 -3.25
C GLY A 38 5.81 -5.72 -2.28
N MET A 39 6.06 -5.62 -0.98
CA MET A 39 5.14 -6.09 0.06
C MET A 39 3.82 -5.32 0.06
N ALA A 40 3.88 -3.99 -0.08
CA ALA A 40 2.69 -3.16 -0.21
C ALA A 40 1.87 -3.57 -1.43
N LEU A 41 2.47 -3.70 -2.62
CA LEU A 41 1.75 -4.09 -3.83
C LEU A 41 1.12 -5.48 -3.73
N ALA A 42 1.85 -6.46 -3.16
CA ALA A 42 1.37 -7.83 -3.01
C ALA A 42 0.13 -7.93 -2.13
N VAL A 43 0.03 -7.08 -1.11
CA VAL A 43 -1.09 -7.10 -0.15
C VAL A 43 -2.18 -6.12 -0.58
N GLN A 44 -1.80 -4.93 -1.02
CA GLN A 44 -2.70 -3.81 -1.27
C GLN A 44 -3.40 -3.91 -2.62
N GLY A 45 -2.76 -4.48 -3.65
CA GLY A 45 -3.39 -4.71 -4.96
C GLY A 45 -4.66 -5.57 -4.87
N PRO A 46 -4.59 -6.77 -4.25
CA PRO A 46 -5.78 -7.60 -4.05
C PRO A 46 -6.82 -6.96 -3.13
N LEU A 47 -6.39 -6.43 -1.97
CA LEU A 47 -7.30 -5.88 -0.97
C LEU A 47 -8.06 -4.65 -1.48
N GLY A 48 -7.38 -3.73 -2.17
CA GLY A 48 -8.04 -2.56 -2.74
C GLY A 48 -8.95 -2.92 -3.91
N TRP A 49 -8.64 -3.97 -4.68
CA TRP A 49 -9.57 -4.50 -5.69
C TRP A 49 -10.85 -5.05 -5.06
N PHE A 50 -10.73 -5.86 -4.00
CA PHE A 50 -11.90 -6.34 -3.24
C PHE A 50 -12.69 -5.20 -2.61
N LEU A 51 -12.02 -4.17 -2.08
CA LEU A 51 -12.67 -3.00 -1.49
C LEU A 51 -13.48 -2.24 -2.54
N VAL A 52 -12.90 -2.00 -3.71
CA VAL A 52 -13.59 -1.30 -4.82
C VAL A 52 -14.78 -2.12 -5.33
N GLY A 53 -14.66 -3.44 -5.40
CA GLY A 53 -15.76 -4.34 -5.75
C GLY A 53 -16.87 -4.41 -4.69
N ALA A 54 -16.56 -4.09 -3.42
CA ALA A 54 -17.51 -4.09 -2.32
C ALA A 54 -18.20 -2.72 -2.10
N ILE A 55 -17.86 -1.68 -2.87
CA ILE A 55 -18.47 -0.35 -2.77
C ILE A 55 -19.99 -0.48 -2.96
N GLY A 56 -20.77 0.10 -2.04
CA GLY A 56 -22.23 0.06 -2.06
C GLY A 56 -22.86 -1.22 -1.50
N THR A 57 -22.05 -2.12 -0.94
CA THR A 57 -22.54 -3.35 -0.29
C THR A 57 -22.30 -3.33 1.22
N GLU A 58 -23.07 -4.12 1.98
CA GLU A 58 -22.87 -4.31 3.43
C GLU A 58 -21.47 -4.86 3.78
N ARG A 59 -20.82 -5.52 2.82
CA ARG A 59 -19.48 -6.12 2.99
C ARG A 59 -18.37 -5.06 2.99
N PHE A 60 -18.65 -3.82 2.61
CA PHE A 60 -17.66 -2.75 2.49
C PHE A 60 -16.86 -2.54 3.79
N LEU A 61 -17.55 -2.39 4.93
CA LEU A 61 -16.90 -2.17 6.23
C LEU A 61 -16.04 -3.35 6.66
N LEU A 62 -16.48 -4.58 6.36
CA LEU A 62 -15.75 -5.80 6.70
C LEU A 62 -14.47 -5.91 5.86
N VAL A 63 -14.57 -5.71 4.53
CA VAL A 63 -13.40 -5.73 3.63
C VAL A 63 -12.42 -4.61 4.00
N TRP A 64 -12.92 -3.43 4.37
CA TRP A 64 -12.10 -2.33 4.86
C TRP A 64 -11.36 -2.69 6.15
N ALA A 65 -12.05 -3.24 7.14
CA ALA A 65 -11.45 -3.65 8.41
C ALA A 65 -10.39 -4.74 8.22
N VAL A 66 -10.67 -5.76 7.40
CA VAL A 66 -9.70 -6.80 7.00
C VAL A 66 -8.50 -6.16 6.30
N GLY A 67 -8.73 -5.16 5.45
CA GLY A 67 -7.66 -4.40 4.80
C GLY A 67 -6.74 -3.69 5.79
N ILE A 68 -7.30 -3.06 6.83
CA ILE A 68 -6.50 -2.42 7.90
C ILE A 68 -5.72 -3.47 8.69
N ALA A 69 -6.37 -4.56 9.10
CA ALA A 69 -5.71 -5.64 9.84
C ALA A 69 -4.53 -6.24 9.06
N ALA A 70 -4.70 -6.49 7.76
CA ALA A 70 -3.63 -7.00 6.90
C ALA A 70 -2.45 -6.02 6.79
N ARG A 71 -2.70 -4.72 6.68
CA ARG A 71 -1.62 -3.70 6.65
C ARG A 71 -0.83 -3.68 7.94
N LEU A 72 -1.51 -3.72 9.09
CA LEU A 72 -0.85 -3.81 10.40
C LEU A 72 -0.02 -5.09 10.51
N ALA A 73 -0.54 -6.22 10.04
CA ALA A 73 0.17 -7.49 10.02
C ALA A 73 1.44 -7.42 9.14
N VAL A 74 1.39 -6.77 7.97
CA VAL A 74 2.56 -6.54 7.11
C VAL A 74 3.62 -5.70 7.80
N VAL A 75 3.21 -4.62 8.47
CA VAL A 75 4.13 -3.75 9.23
C VAL A 75 4.77 -4.53 10.37
N ALA A 76 3.97 -5.30 11.13
CA ALA A 76 4.47 -6.13 12.23
C ALA A 76 5.42 -7.24 11.73
N ALA A 77 5.05 -7.97 10.68
CA ALA A 77 5.90 -9.00 10.08
C ALA A 77 7.19 -8.40 9.52
N SER A 78 7.11 -7.20 8.93
CA SER A 78 8.28 -6.48 8.43
C SER A 78 9.21 -6.08 9.57
N ALA A 79 8.67 -5.51 10.65
CA ALA A 79 9.44 -5.09 11.83
C ALA A 79 10.09 -6.26 12.57
N LEU A 80 9.38 -7.37 12.72
CA LEU A 80 9.80 -8.49 13.56
C LEU A 80 10.60 -9.56 12.82
N LEU A 81 10.36 -9.74 11.52
CA LEU A 81 10.93 -10.86 10.75
C LEU A 81 11.78 -10.40 9.57
N VAL A 82 11.26 -9.54 8.70
CA VAL A 82 11.92 -9.21 7.41
C VAL A 82 13.12 -8.31 7.62
N VAL A 83 12.93 -7.20 8.31
CA VAL A 83 13.97 -6.19 8.53
C VAL A 83 15.13 -6.74 9.37
N PRO A 84 14.90 -7.45 10.51
CA PRO A 84 15.98 -8.01 11.30
C PRO A 84 16.77 -9.09 10.56
N LYS A 85 16.08 -9.98 9.81
CA LYS A 85 16.76 -11.04 9.05
C LYS A 85 17.64 -10.52 7.91
N LEU A 86 17.29 -9.37 7.34
CA LEU A 86 18.02 -8.76 6.24
C LEU A 86 19.09 -7.76 6.71
N GLY A 87 19.23 -7.54 8.03
CA GLY A 87 20.19 -6.58 8.59
C GLY A 87 19.92 -5.14 8.18
N LEU A 88 18.68 -4.80 7.84
CA LEU A 88 18.31 -3.47 7.34
C LEU A 88 18.13 -2.47 8.48
N PRO A 89 18.37 -1.15 8.23
CA PRO A 89 18.08 -0.11 9.20
C PRO A 89 16.57 -0.04 9.47
N LEU A 90 16.18 -0.47 10.67
CA LEU A 90 14.78 -0.77 11.00
C LEU A 90 13.88 0.45 10.96
N ALA A 91 14.29 1.56 11.57
CA ALA A 91 13.53 2.80 11.56
C ALA A 91 13.29 3.32 10.14
N GLN A 92 14.32 3.36 9.29
CA GLN A 92 14.21 3.84 7.91
C GLN A 92 13.32 2.94 7.04
N THR A 93 13.47 1.62 7.18
CA THR A 93 12.70 0.66 6.38
C THR A 93 11.22 0.67 6.77
N LEU A 94 10.91 0.76 8.07
CA LEU A 94 9.54 0.88 8.54
C LEU A 94 8.92 2.22 8.15
N PHE A 95 9.67 3.31 8.22
CA PHE A 95 9.17 4.62 7.79
C PHE A 95 8.82 4.63 6.30
N ALA A 96 9.68 4.04 5.46
CA ALA A 96 9.41 3.88 4.04
C ALA A 96 8.17 3.01 3.77
N LEU A 97 8.08 1.85 4.43
CA LEU A 97 6.95 0.92 4.30
C LEU A 97 5.63 1.59 4.69
N VAL A 98 5.59 2.24 5.86
CA VAL A 98 4.38 2.94 6.35
C VAL A 98 4.02 4.09 5.42
N GLY A 99 5.00 4.89 4.97
CA GLY A 99 4.76 5.98 4.03
C GLY A 99 4.12 5.51 2.70
N VAL A 100 4.63 4.42 2.13
CA VAL A 100 4.06 3.81 0.92
C VAL A 100 2.65 3.27 1.19
N LEU A 101 2.45 2.53 2.29
CA LEU A 101 1.13 1.99 2.66
C LEU A 101 0.09 3.10 2.83
N MET A 102 0.44 4.18 3.53
CA MET A 102 -0.43 5.35 3.75
C MET A 102 -0.77 6.04 2.43
N SER A 103 0.19 6.15 1.53
CA SER A 103 -0.03 6.76 0.21
C SER A 103 -1.04 5.96 -0.63
N PHE A 104 -0.99 4.63 -0.58
CA PHE A 104 -2.01 3.79 -1.21
C PHE A 104 -3.38 3.88 -0.49
N VAL A 105 -3.41 4.00 0.83
CA VAL A 105 -4.67 4.24 1.57
C VAL A 105 -5.32 5.55 1.13
N VAL A 106 -4.54 6.59 0.88
CA VAL A 106 -5.06 7.87 0.33
C VAL A 106 -5.68 7.65 -1.05
N VAL A 107 -5.04 6.88 -1.94
CA VAL A 107 -5.61 6.54 -3.25
C VAL A 107 -6.96 5.82 -3.09
N GLU A 108 -7.04 4.82 -2.21
CA GLU A 108 -8.29 4.12 -1.92
C GLU A 108 -9.37 5.07 -1.39
N ALA A 109 -9.03 5.97 -0.47
CA ALA A 109 -9.95 6.96 0.09
C ALA A 109 -10.49 7.91 -0.99
N ILE A 110 -9.62 8.41 -1.88
CA ILE A 110 -10.02 9.28 -3.00
C ILE A 110 -10.97 8.52 -3.95
N VAL A 111 -10.67 7.26 -4.26
CA VAL A 111 -11.51 6.45 -5.14
C VAL A 111 -12.88 6.18 -4.50
N CYS A 112 -12.91 5.83 -3.21
CA CYS A 112 -14.16 5.59 -2.48
C CYS A 112 -15.01 6.87 -2.38
N ALA A 113 -14.40 8.00 -2.02
CA ALA A 113 -15.09 9.30 -1.96
C ALA A 113 -15.59 9.78 -3.33
N GLY A 114 -14.86 9.46 -4.40
CA GLY A 114 -15.27 9.76 -5.76
C GLY A 114 -16.40 8.84 -6.28
N ALA A 115 -16.54 7.64 -5.72
CA ALA A 115 -17.60 6.70 -6.06
C ALA A 115 -18.89 6.95 -5.25
N SER A 116 -18.80 7.48 -4.03
CA SER A 116 -19.98 7.84 -3.23
C SER A 116 -20.68 9.12 -3.70
N ARG A 117 -20.07 9.89 -4.61
CA ARG A 117 -20.61 11.14 -5.17
C ARG A 117 -21.20 10.98 -6.57
N SER A 118 -21.09 9.80 -7.18
CA SER A 118 -21.62 9.48 -8.51
C SER A 118 -22.90 8.68 -8.41
#